data_AF-A0A847YZT4-F1
#
_entry.id   AF-A0A847YZT4-F1
#
_cell.length_a   1.000
_cell.length_b   1.000
_cell.length_c   1.000
_cell.angle_alpha   90.00
_cell.angle_beta   90.00
_cell.angle_gamma   90.00
#
_symmetry.space_group_name_H-M   'P 1'
#
loop_
_entity.id
_entity.type
_entity.pdbx_description
1 polymer ?
#
loop_
_entity_poly.entity_id
_entity_poly.type
_entity_poly.pdbx_seq_one_letter_code
_entity_poly.pdbx_strand_id
1 'polypeptide(L)'
;MFKKHLPKKYTPIIMVALALLALLVVAIVAGLDSKLDFIWDNNQPTTSTPVAIDTSDWKIYRNEEYGFEFKYPEDLTKKENNPNDKALLYIEFNKYNKKYFLFGVYKTEEQLSAKQWLDNKWAGYSGKWPGTYQETKINNYDVTLATLDNRKNEDPFRCYMRYALFYKNNILYSFYLEELCNQNDNKDIEVENNNSINLFDKIVSTIRFK
;
A
#
# COMPACT_ATOMS: atom_id res chain seq x y z
N MET A 1 -66.64 17.93 -2.60
CA MET A 1 -65.25 18.02 -2.11
C MET A 1 -65.24 18.79 -0.79
N PHE A 2 -65.34 18.12 0.36
CA PHE A 2 -65.52 18.78 1.66
C PHE A 2 -64.17 19.23 2.25
N LYS A 3 -63.87 20.54 2.20
CA LYS A 3 -62.83 21.14 3.04
C LYS A 3 -63.38 21.24 4.47
N LYS A 4 -63.12 20.24 5.32
CA LYS A 4 -63.36 20.37 6.76
C LYS A 4 -62.38 21.39 7.33
N HIS A 5 -62.86 22.60 7.61
CA HIS A 5 -62.08 23.59 8.34
C HIS A 5 -61.91 23.15 9.80
N LEU A 6 -60.66 23.00 10.24
CA LEU A 6 -60.34 22.75 11.63
C LEU A 6 -60.83 23.92 12.51
N PRO A 7 -61.50 23.65 13.66
CA PRO A 7 -62.00 24.70 14.54
C PRO A 7 -60.85 25.59 15.03
N LYS A 8 -61.00 26.92 14.90
CA LYS A 8 -59.96 27.91 15.26
C LYS A 8 -59.43 27.80 16.70
N LYS A 9 -60.23 27.23 17.61
CA LYS A 9 -59.83 26.99 19.01
C LYS A 9 -58.67 26.00 19.17
N TYR A 10 -58.44 25.13 18.18
CA TYR A 10 -57.36 24.13 18.23
C TYR A 10 -56.11 24.56 17.46
N THR A 11 -56.17 25.65 16.70
CA THR A 11 -55.02 26.18 15.94
C THR A 11 -53.77 26.41 16.81
N PRO A 12 -53.83 27.05 18.00
CA PRO A 12 -52.64 27.21 18.83
C PRO A 12 -52.10 25.87 19.36
N ILE A 13 -52.99 24.94 19.72
CA ILE A 13 -52.61 23.60 20.23
C ILE A 13 -51.90 22.80 19.14
N ILE A 14 -52.40 22.85 17.90
CA ILE A 14 -51.79 22.16 16.76
C ILE A 14 -50.42 22.76 16.43
N MET A 15 -50.26 24.09 16.48
CA MET A 15 -48.96 24.71 16.23
C MET A 15 -47.92 24.34 17.29
N VAL A 16 -48.31 24.26 18.57
CA VAL A 16 -47.42 23.80 19.64
C VAL A 16 -47.06 22.32 19.45
N ALA A 17 -48.03 21.46 19.12
CA ALA A 17 -47.77 20.04 18.87
C ALA A 17 -46.81 19.83 17.69
N LEU A 18 -46.95 20.60 16.60
CA LEU A 18 -46.03 20.53 15.45
C LEU A 18 -44.63 21.03 15.80
N ALA A 19 -44.50 22.08 16.61
CA ALA A 19 -43.20 22.58 17.05
C ALA A 19 -42.47 21.57 17.95
N LEU A 20 -43.19 20.90 18.86
CA LEU A 20 -42.63 19.85 19.71
C LEU A 20 -42.24 18.61 18.89
N LEU A 21 -43.03 18.24 17.88
CA LEU A 21 -42.70 17.13 16.97
C LEU A 21 -41.42 17.43 16.17
N ALA A 22 -41.28 18.67 15.66
CA ALA A 22 -40.09 19.08 14.93
C ALA A 22 -38.83 19.05 15.82
N LEU A 23 -38.92 19.51 17.06
CA LEU A 23 -37.81 19.43 18.03
C LEU A 23 -37.42 17.98 18.37
N LEU A 24 -38.41 17.10 18.51
CA LEU A 24 -38.16 15.67 18.74
C LEU A 24 -37.41 15.02 17.56
N VAL A 25 -37.80 15.34 16.32
CA VAL A 25 -37.14 14.82 15.12
C VAL A 25 -35.68 15.29 15.04
N VAL A 26 -35.40 16.56 15.34
CA VAL A 26 -34.02 17.10 15.36
C VAL A 26 -33.18 16.40 16.44
N ALA A 27 -33.73 16.17 17.63
CA ALA A 27 -33.03 15.47 18.71
C ALA A 27 -32.72 14.00 18.35
N ILE A 28 -33.64 13.31 17.66
CA ILE A 28 -33.41 11.94 17.19
C ILE A 28 -32.32 11.90 16.11
N VAL A 29 -32.33 12.83 15.16
CA VAL A 29 -31.32 12.89 14.09
C VAL A 29 -29.93 13.16 14.67
N ALA A 30 -29.79 14.13 15.58
CA ALA A 30 -28.52 14.42 16.24
C ALA A 30 -28.03 13.27 17.16
N GLY A 31 -28.96 12.56 17.80
CA GLY A 31 -28.66 11.38 18.62
C GLY A 31 -28.29 10.12 17.82
N LEU A 32 -28.73 10.02 16.56
CA LEU A 32 -28.35 8.92 15.65
C LEU A 32 -26.97 9.15 15.04
N ASP A 33 -26.64 10.40 14.69
CA ASP A 33 -25.33 10.76 14.10
C ASP A 33 -24.18 10.35 15.03
N SER A 34 -24.32 10.65 16.33
CA SER A 34 -23.32 10.29 17.35
C SER A 34 -23.18 8.79 17.65
N LYS A 35 -24.13 7.94 17.23
CA LYS A 35 -24.07 6.48 17.41
C LYS A 35 -23.65 5.71 16.16
N LEU A 36 -23.70 6.32 14.99
CA LEU A 36 -23.32 5.66 13.75
C LEU A 36 -21.80 5.61 13.55
N ASP A 37 -21.07 6.62 14.06
CA ASP A 37 -19.60 6.59 14.09
C ASP A 37 -19.04 5.42 14.93
N PHE A 38 -19.81 4.92 15.90
CA PHE A 38 -19.39 3.82 16.78
C PHE A 38 -19.53 2.42 16.16
N ILE A 39 -20.32 2.26 15.09
CA ILE A 39 -20.62 0.92 14.54
C ILE A 39 -19.71 0.55 13.35
N TRP A 40 -18.92 1.48 12.82
CA TRP A 40 -18.00 1.23 11.69
C TRP A 40 -16.52 1.07 12.05
N ASP A 41 -16.15 1.14 13.34
CA ASP A 41 -14.74 1.05 13.78
C ASP A 41 -14.39 -0.25 14.54
N ASN A 42 -15.10 -1.35 14.23
CA ASN A 42 -14.77 -2.69 14.78
C ASN A 42 -13.82 -3.52 13.90
N ASN A 43 -13.30 -2.94 12.81
CA ASN A 43 -12.11 -3.47 12.13
C ASN A 43 -10.87 -2.84 12.78
N GLN A 44 -10.65 -3.11 14.06
CA GLN A 44 -9.36 -2.86 14.71
C GLN A 44 -8.27 -3.48 13.82
N PRO A 45 -7.34 -2.70 13.25
CA PRO A 45 -6.15 -3.27 12.65
C PRO A 45 -5.45 -4.04 13.76
N THR A 46 -5.38 -5.37 13.63
CA THR A 46 -4.47 -6.18 14.44
C THR A 46 -3.12 -5.51 14.37
N THR A 47 -2.73 -4.85 15.47
CA THR A 47 -1.42 -4.22 15.60
C THR A 47 -0.43 -5.37 15.72
N SER A 48 -0.01 -5.89 14.57
CA SER A 48 1.14 -6.76 14.48
C SER A 48 2.31 -5.96 15.01
N THR A 49 2.73 -6.29 16.24
CA THR A 49 3.98 -5.74 16.77
C THR A 49 5.05 -6.08 15.75
N PRO A 50 5.79 -5.09 15.20
CA PRO A 50 6.82 -5.36 14.21
C PRO A 50 7.80 -6.37 14.81
N VAL A 51 7.82 -7.58 14.27
CA VAL A 51 8.80 -8.58 14.70
C VAL A 51 10.17 -7.97 14.40
N ALA A 52 10.97 -7.77 15.44
CA ALA A 52 12.32 -7.25 15.28
C ALA A 52 13.14 -8.31 14.52
N ILE A 53 13.34 -8.08 13.22
CA ILE A 53 14.17 -8.94 12.39
C ILE A 53 15.64 -8.67 12.74
N ASP A 54 16.31 -9.68 13.28
CA ASP A 54 17.76 -9.65 13.49
C ASP A 54 18.48 -9.66 12.14
N THR A 55 19.52 -8.82 12.03
CA THR A 55 20.29 -8.60 10.80
C THR A 55 21.80 -8.74 11.03
N SER A 56 22.21 -9.31 12.17
CA SER A 56 23.62 -9.57 12.48
C SER A 56 24.29 -10.42 11.40
N ASP A 57 23.58 -11.44 10.92
CA ASP A 57 24.13 -12.48 10.04
C ASP A 57 23.82 -12.21 8.55
N TRP A 58 23.27 -11.02 8.25
CA TRP A 58 22.92 -10.67 6.87
C TRP A 58 24.15 -10.38 6.03
N LYS A 59 24.10 -10.82 4.78
CA LYS A 59 25.11 -10.50 3.76
C LYS A 59 24.94 -9.07 3.29
N ILE A 60 26.03 -8.46 2.83
CA ILE A 60 26.03 -7.11 2.25
C ILE A 60 26.20 -7.24 0.74
N TYR A 61 25.21 -6.76 -0.01
CA TYR A 61 25.37 -6.50 -1.43
C TYR A 61 25.90 -5.09 -1.63
N ARG A 62 26.91 -4.94 -2.49
CA ARG A 62 27.54 -3.67 -2.81
C ARG A 62 27.73 -3.57 -4.30
N ASN A 63 27.32 -2.45 -4.88
CA ASN A 63 27.62 -2.10 -6.26
C ASN A 63 28.34 -0.75 -6.29
N GLU A 64 29.62 -0.76 -6.62
CA GLU A 64 30.45 0.46 -6.66
C GLU A 64 30.19 1.30 -7.92
N GLU A 65 29.75 0.69 -9.02
CA GLU A 65 29.43 1.40 -10.27
C GLU A 65 28.27 2.38 -10.09
N TYR A 66 27.24 1.95 -9.37
CA TYR A 66 26.03 2.73 -9.07
C TYR A 66 25.99 3.27 -7.64
N GLY A 67 27.08 3.11 -6.87
CA GLY A 67 27.26 3.77 -5.58
C GLY A 67 26.22 3.42 -4.51
N PHE A 68 25.85 2.15 -4.37
CA PHE A 68 24.91 1.72 -3.31
C PHE A 68 25.32 0.41 -2.63
N GLU A 69 24.79 0.23 -1.43
CA GLU A 69 24.84 -1.03 -0.68
C GLU A 69 23.53 -1.29 0.05
N PHE A 70 23.22 -2.56 0.31
CA PHE A 70 22.14 -2.99 1.19
C PHE A 70 22.45 -4.35 1.80
N LYS A 71 21.79 -4.68 2.91
CA LYS A 71 21.88 -5.99 3.54
C LYS A 71 20.74 -6.90 3.09
N TYR A 72 21.00 -8.20 3.02
CA TYR A 72 19.98 -9.22 2.74
C TYR A 72 20.26 -10.52 3.51
N PRO A 73 19.23 -11.31 3.86
CA PRO A 73 19.41 -12.60 4.53
C PRO A 73 20.30 -13.57 3.75
N GLU A 74 21.06 -14.40 4.46
CA GLU A 74 21.92 -15.42 3.86
C GLU A 74 21.15 -16.52 3.10
N ASP A 75 19.92 -16.82 3.54
CA ASP A 75 19.05 -17.85 2.94
C ASP A 75 18.43 -17.45 1.60
N LEU A 76 18.60 -16.19 1.17
CA LEU A 76 18.13 -15.72 -0.14
C LEU A 76 19.13 -16.07 -1.25
N THR A 77 18.65 -16.78 -2.27
CA THR A 77 19.45 -17.10 -3.46
C THR A 77 19.48 -15.90 -4.40
N LYS A 78 20.66 -15.29 -4.59
CA LYS A 78 20.89 -14.19 -5.52
C LYS A 78 21.05 -14.70 -6.96
N LYS A 79 20.30 -14.14 -7.90
CA LYS A 79 20.55 -14.25 -9.34
C LYS A 79 20.73 -12.86 -9.92
N GLU A 80 21.89 -12.62 -10.53
CA GLU A 80 22.14 -11.41 -11.32
C GLU A 80 21.81 -11.73 -12.77
N ASN A 81 20.81 -11.05 -13.31
CA ASN A 81 20.45 -11.18 -14.72
C ASN A 81 20.91 -9.91 -15.44
N ASN A 82 21.48 -10.06 -16.64
CA ASN A 82 21.65 -8.93 -17.54
C ASN A 82 20.28 -8.69 -18.20
N PRO A 83 19.56 -7.62 -17.84
CA PRO A 83 18.17 -7.45 -18.23
C PRO A 83 18.06 -7.15 -19.74
N ASN A 84 16.95 -7.58 -20.34
CA ASN A 84 16.58 -7.13 -21.68
C ASN A 84 16.30 -5.60 -21.64
N ASP A 85 17.28 -4.84 -22.15
CA ASP A 85 17.29 -3.47 -22.67
C ASP A 85 16.87 -2.25 -21.83
N LYS A 86 16.48 -2.36 -20.54
CA LYS A 86 16.12 -1.14 -19.76
C LYS A 86 16.65 -1.00 -18.34
N ALA A 87 16.94 -2.09 -17.64
CA ALA A 87 17.60 -2.01 -16.33
C ALA A 87 19.12 -2.03 -16.54
N LEU A 88 19.85 -1.31 -15.70
CA LEU A 88 21.32 -1.36 -15.63
C LEU A 88 21.80 -2.55 -14.80
N LEU A 89 20.99 -3.00 -13.86
CA LEU A 89 21.23 -4.13 -12.98
C LEU A 89 19.89 -4.73 -12.56
N TYR A 90 19.80 -6.06 -12.55
CA TYR A 90 18.64 -6.77 -12.06
C TYR A 90 19.06 -7.90 -11.11
N ILE A 91 18.65 -7.81 -9.85
CA ILE A 91 18.92 -8.82 -8.83
C ILE A 91 17.60 -9.43 -8.40
N GLU A 92 17.51 -10.75 -8.51
CA GLU A 92 16.39 -11.53 -8.04
C GLU A 92 16.82 -12.35 -6.82
N PHE A 93 16.07 -12.22 -5.73
CA PHE A 93 16.17 -13.08 -4.56
C PHE A 93 14.93 -13.96 -4.47
N ASN A 94 15.16 -15.26 -4.49
CA ASN A 94 14.12 -16.26 -4.29
C ASN A 94 14.19 -16.81 -2.87
N LYS A 95 13.04 -16.86 -2.21
CA LYS A 95 12.78 -17.76 -1.07
C LYS A 95 11.72 -18.76 -1.52
N TYR A 96 11.81 -20.01 -1.07
CA TYR A 96 10.94 -21.13 -1.45
C TYR A 96 9.50 -20.72 -1.82
N ASN A 97 8.96 -21.28 -2.91
CA ASN A 97 7.57 -21.11 -3.39
C ASN A 97 7.16 -19.70 -3.90
N LYS A 98 7.78 -19.22 -4.99
CA LYS A 98 7.19 -18.22 -5.91
C LYS A 98 7.09 -16.77 -5.39
N LYS A 99 7.86 -16.40 -4.37
CA LYS A 99 8.01 -15.01 -3.91
C LYS A 99 9.33 -14.43 -4.39
N TYR A 100 9.24 -13.27 -5.03
CA TYR A 100 10.37 -12.65 -5.69
C TYR A 100 10.64 -11.28 -5.04
N PHE A 101 11.83 -11.12 -4.45
CA PHE A 101 12.36 -9.79 -4.17
C PHE A 101 13.25 -9.40 -5.33
N LEU A 102 12.92 -8.29 -5.98
CA LEU A 102 13.59 -7.88 -7.19
C LEU A 102 14.14 -6.48 -6.98
N PHE A 103 15.35 -6.27 -7.45
CA PHE A 103 16.00 -4.99 -7.41
C PHE A 103 16.47 -4.60 -8.80
N GLY A 104 16.05 -3.42 -9.26
CA GLY A 104 16.39 -2.85 -10.54
C GLY A 104 17.01 -1.47 -10.40
N VAL A 105 18.12 -1.23 -11.08
CA VAL A 105 18.68 0.11 -11.28
C VAL A 105 18.28 0.60 -12.67
N TYR A 106 17.77 1.82 -12.78
CA TYR A 106 17.31 2.40 -14.04
C TYR A 106 17.89 3.80 -14.21
N LYS A 107 18.58 4.05 -15.33
CA LYS A 107 18.90 5.41 -15.74
C LYS A 107 17.64 6.06 -16.31
N THR A 108 17.26 7.23 -15.80
CA THR A 108 16.12 7.97 -16.33
C THR A 108 16.64 9.02 -17.30
N GLU A 109 16.29 8.92 -18.59
CA GLU A 109 16.69 9.89 -19.63
C GLU A 109 16.05 11.27 -19.41
N GLU A 110 14.88 11.31 -18.79
CA GLU A 110 14.15 12.50 -18.39
C GLU A 110 13.96 12.52 -16.86
N GLN A 111 13.83 13.71 -16.25
CA GLN A 111 13.51 13.87 -14.82
C GLN A 111 12.05 13.48 -14.52
N LEU A 112 11.67 12.25 -14.84
CA LEU A 112 10.39 11.69 -14.44
C LEU A 112 10.38 11.53 -12.92
N SER A 113 9.31 12.00 -12.29
CA SER A 113 9.02 11.62 -10.90
C SER A 113 8.89 10.10 -10.80
N ALA A 114 9.15 9.54 -9.62
CA ALA A 114 8.99 8.11 -9.34
C ALA A 114 7.59 7.59 -9.73
N LYS A 115 6.55 8.41 -9.49
CA LYS A 115 5.18 8.15 -9.92
C LYS A 115 5.06 8.05 -11.45
N GLN A 116 5.53 9.04 -12.19
CA GLN A 116 5.47 9.04 -13.66
C GLN A 116 6.27 7.89 -14.26
N TRP A 117 7.44 7.58 -13.69
CA TRP A 117 8.22 6.44 -14.14
C TRP A 117 7.45 5.13 -13.95
N LEU A 118 6.80 4.94 -12.79
CA LEU A 118 6.03 3.73 -12.53
C LEU A 118 4.77 3.66 -13.41
N ASP A 119 4.06 4.78 -13.58
CA ASP A 119 2.92 4.88 -14.50
C ASP A 119 3.33 4.49 -15.93
N ASN A 120 4.45 5.01 -16.43
CA ASN A 120 4.98 4.68 -17.76
C ASN A 120 5.41 3.21 -17.86
N LYS A 121 6.04 2.65 -16.82
CA LYS A 121 6.39 1.23 -16.76
C LYS A 121 5.15 0.34 -16.86
N TRP A 122 4.04 0.77 -16.28
CA TRP A 122 2.77 0.05 -16.27
C TRP A 122 1.86 0.36 -17.46
N ALA A 123 2.24 1.31 -18.33
CA ALA A 123 1.45 1.71 -19.49
C ALA A 123 1.15 0.56 -20.45
N GLY A 124 2.12 -0.34 -20.67
CA GLY A 124 1.94 -1.52 -21.52
C GLY A 124 1.10 -2.64 -20.91
N TYR A 125 0.74 -2.56 -19.62
CA TYR A 125 -0.01 -3.58 -18.91
C TYR A 125 -1.45 -3.13 -18.59
N SER A 126 -1.58 -1.97 -17.94
CA SER A 126 -2.86 -1.44 -17.43
C SER A 126 -3.04 0.06 -17.69
N GLY A 127 -2.22 0.65 -18.56
CA GLY A 127 -2.23 2.09 -18.86
C GLY A 127 -1.51 2.95 -17.82
N LYS A 128 -1.75 2.74 -16.52
CA LYS A 128 -1.00 3.37 -15.42
C LYS A 128 -0.90 2.43 -14.22
N TRP A 129 -0.12 2.79 -13.21
CA TRP A 129 -0.04 2.01 -11.97
C TRP A 129 -1.42 1.96 -11.30
N PRO A 130 -1.95 0.76 -11.01
CA PRO A 130 -3.28 0.62 -10.40
C PRO A 130 -3.27 0.74 -8.86
N GLY A 131 -2.08 0.75 -8.24
CA GLY A 131 -1.94 0.79 -6.78
C GLY A 131 -1.93 2.22 -6.19
N THR A 132 -1.62 2.29 -4.90
CA THR A 132 -1.48 3.54 -4.15
C THR A 132 -0.03 4.01 -4.13
N TYR A 133 0.17 5.28 -3.77
CA TYR A 133 1.47 5.90 -3.57
C TYR A 133 1.55 6.50 -2.16
N GLN A 134 2.74 6.48 -1.57
CA GLN A 134 3.06 7.15 -0.31
C GLN A 134 4.48 7.70 -0.40
N GLU A 135 4.63 9.01 -0.20
CA GLU A 135 5.94 9.65 -0.05
C GLU A 135 6.41 9.53 1.40
N THR A 136 7.68 9.18 1.61
CA THR A 136 8.28 9.04 2.93
C THR A 136 9.80 9.25 2.87
N LYS A 137 10.48 9.15 4.01
CA LYS A 137 11.93 9.11 4.09
C LYS A 137 12.41 7.79 4.67
N ILE A 138 13.43 7.19 4.05
CA ILE A 138 14.13 6.01 4.56
C ILE A 138 15.61 6.38 4.66
N ASN A 139 16.18 6.40 5.87
CA ASN A 139 17.56 6.84 6.13
C ASN A 139 17.90 8.22 5.53
N ASN A 140 16.98 9.18 5.66
CA ASN A 140 17.06 10.54 5.12
C ASN A 140 16.97 10.66 3.59
N TYR A 141 16.79 9.56 2.86
CA TYR A 141 16.50 9.60 1.43
C TYR A 141 14.99 9.75 1.22
N ASP A 142 14.59 10.60 0.28
CA ASP A 142 13.19 10.66 -0.17
C ASP A 142 12.86 9.39 -0.96
N VAL A 143 11.72 8.79 -0.62
CA VAL A 143 11.27 7.51 -1.17
C VAL A 143 9.80 7.60 -1.52
N THR A 144 9.48 7.22 -2.75
CA THR A 144 8.10 6.93 -3.14
C THR A 144 7.84 5.44 -2.96
N LEU A 145 6.99 5.10 -1.99
CA LEU A 145 6.44 3.76 -1.85
C LEU A 145 5.22 3.63 -2.75
N ALA A 146 5.15 2.57 -3.56
CA ALA A 146 3.97 2.28 -4.37
C ALA A 146 3.46 0.87 -4.06
N THR A 147 2.21 0.73 -3.66
CA THR A 147 1.64 -0.55 -3.19
C THR A 147 0.41 -0.92 -3.98
N LEU A 148 0.39 -2.14 -4.53
CA LEU A 148 -0.78 -2.77 -5.12
C LEU A 148 -1.11 -3.97 -4.24
N ASP A 149 -2.25 -3.93 -3.56
CA ASP A 149 -2.76 -5.03 -2.76
C ASP A 149 -4.06 -5.54 -3.37
N ASN A 150 -3.92 -6.56 -4.22
CA ASN A 150 -5.00 -7.23 -4.91
C ASN A 150 -5.47 -8.49 -4.16
N ARG A 151 -5.00 -8.75 -2.93
CA ARG A 151 -5.42 -9.94 -2.15
C ARG A 151 -6.93 -9.98 -1.87
N LYS A 152 -7.62 -8.85 -2.01
CA LYS A 152 -9.08 -8.72 -1.85
C LYS A 152 -9.85 -8.71 -3.17
N ASN A 153 -9.16 -8.66 -4.30
CA ASN A 153 -9.74 -8.59 -5.64
C ASN A 153 -9.42 -9.89 -6.40
N GLU A 154 -10.30 -10.34 -7.28
CA GLU A 154 -10.14 -11.59 -8.06
C GLU A 154 -9.07 -11.49 -9.17
N ASP A 155 -7.98 -10.73 -8.99
CA ASP A 155 -6.85 -10.77 -9.93
C ASP A 155 -6.16 -12.14 -9.81
N PRO A 156 -6.16 -12.97 -10.86
CA PRO A 156 -5.69 -14.34 -10.78
C PRO A 156 -4.16 -14.45 -10.73
N PHE A 157 -3.40 -13.38 -11.01
CA PHE A 157 -1.96 -13.47 -11.23
C PHE A 157 -1.11 -12.73 -10.19
N ARG A 158 -1.55 -11.56 -9.69
CA ARG A 158 -0.74 -10.73 -8.77
C ARG A 158 -1.52 -10.35 -7.53
N CYS A 159 -1.07 -10.84 -6.39
CA CYS A 159 -1.73 -10.62 -5.11
C CYS A 159 -1.20 -9.38 -4.43
N TYR A 160 0.12 -9.19 -4.43
CA TYR A 160 0.74 -8.08 -3.76
C TYR A 160 1.97 -7.60 -4.53
N MET A 161 2.08 -6.30 -4.71
CA MET A 161 3.29 -5.66 -5.18
C MET A 161 3.61 -4.45 -4.34
N ARG A 162 4.88 -4.28 -4.03
CA ARG A 162 5.36 -3.08 -3.33
C ARG A 162 6.65 -2.61 -3.94
N TYR A 163 6.70 -1.35 -4.34
CA TYR A 163 7.90 -0.66 -4.77
C TYR A 163 8.41 0.26 -3.66
N ALA A 164 9.73 0.35 -3.54
CA ALA A 164 10.43 1.46 -2.92
C ALA A 164 11.33 2.10 -3.98
N LEU A 165 10.98 3.32 -4.36
CA LEU A 165 11.60 4.07 -5.46
C LEU A 165 12.44 5.20 -4.87
N PHE A 166 13.76 5.12 -5.08
CA PHE A 166 14.71 6.15 -4.65
C PHE A 166 15.23 6.89 -5.86
N TYR A 167 15.31 8.22 -5.77
CA TYR A 167 15.90 9.05 -6.82
C TYR A 167 17.18 9.70 -6.34
N LYS A 168 18.29 9.49 -7.04
CA LYS A 168 19.57 10.12 -6.75
C LYS A 168 20.34 10.36 -8.06
N ASN A 169 20.76 11.61 -8.30
CA ASN A 169 21.62 11.98 -9.45
C ASN A 169 21.10 11.50 -10.83
N ASN A 170 19.80 11.68 -11.10
CA ASN A 170 19.12 11.20 -12.32
C ASN A 170 19.15 9.66 -12.51
N ILE A 171 19.38 8.92 -11.44
CA ILE A 171 19.27 7.46 -11.40
C ILE A 171 18.09 7.12 -10.49
N LEU A 172 17.20 6.29 -11.00
CA LEU A 172 16.11 5.70 -10.24
C LEU A 172 16.51 4.29 -9.80
N TYR A 173 16.49 4.08 -8.49
CA TYR A 173 16.68 2.77 -7.89
C TYR A 173 15.31 2.23 -7.50
N SER A 174 14.95 1.08 -8.05
CA SER A 174 13.65 0.45 -7.86
C SER A 174 13.85 -0.88 -7.13
N PHE A 175 13.46 -0.90 -5.86
CA PHE A 175 13.32 -2.14 -5.10
C PHE A 175 11.86 -2.54 -5.18
N TYR A 176 11.56 -3.79 -5.50
CA TYR A 176 10.19 -4.25 -5.42
C TYR A 176 10.03 -5.69 -4.96
N LEU A 177 8.95 -5.91 -4.20
CA LEU A 177 8.43 -7.21 -3.83
C LEU A 177 7.28 -7.53 -4.77
N GLU A 178 7.29 -8.72 -5.35
CA GLU A 178 6.15 -9.28 -6.08
C GLU A 178 5.77 -10.63 -5.45
N GLU A 179 4.52 -10.70 -5.00
CA GLU A 179 3.88 -11.95 -4.55
C GLU A 179 2.82 -12.36 -5.57
N LEU A 180 3.04 -13.53 -6.20
CA LEU A 180 2.08 -14.13 -7.11
C LEU A 180 0.94 -14.79 -6.32
N CYS A 181 -0.28 -14.65 -6.81
CA CYS A 181 -1.42 -15.37 -6.22
C CYS A 181 -1.29 -16.88 -6.45
N ASN A 182 -1.71 -17.68 -5.47
CA ASN A 182 -2.04 -19.07 -5.70
C ASN A 182 -3.56 -19.23 -5.61
N GLN A 183 -4.22 -19.59 -6.73
CA GLN A 183 -5.67 -19.80 -6.72
C GLN A 183 -6.11 -21.05 -5.93
N ASN A 184 -5.16 -21.89 -5.49
CA ASN A 184 -5.46 -23.22 -4.94
C ASN A 184 -5.02 -23.45 -3.48
N ASP A 185 -4.39 -22.49 -2.78
CA ASP A 185 -3.85 -22.75 -1.43
C ASP A 185 -4.62 -22.04 -0.30
N ASN A 186 -5.01 -22.83 0.70
CA ASN A 186 -5.80 -22.45 1.87
C ASN A 186 -4.99 -21.61 2.88
N LYS A 187 -5.62 -20.57 3.44
CA LYS A 187 -5.48 -19.87 4.76
C LYS A 187 -4.11 -19.61 5.44
N ASP A 188 -3.03 -20.36 5.21
CA ASP A 188 -1.71 -20.12 5.82
C ASP A 188 -0.93 -18.96 5.16
N ILE A 189 -1.51 -18.36 4.12
CA ILE A 189 -0.92 -17.33 3.26
C ILE A 189 -0.76 -15.97 3.97
N GLU A 190 -1.65 -15.60 4.89
CA GLU A 190 -1.63 -14.26 5.49
C GLU A 190 -0.38 -14.03 6.37
N VAL A 191 0.03 -15.05 7.14
CA VAL A 191 1.21 -14.99 8.02
C VAL A 191 2.50 -14.95 7.18
N GLU A 192 2.61 -15.78 6.14
CA GLU A 192 3.78 -15.78 5.26
C GLU A 192 3.91 -14.52 4.40
N ASN A 193 2.79 -13.88 4.04
CA ASN A 193 2.78 -12.61 3.31
C ASN A 193 3.26 -11.46 4.20
N ASN A 194 2.77 -11.40 5.45
CA ASN A 194 3.24 -10.38 6.39
C ASN A 194 4.74 -10.50 6.66
N ASN A 195 5.28 -11.73 6.70
CA ASN A 195 6.73 -11.95 6.83
C ASN A 195 7.52 -11.42 5.63
N SER A 196 7.00 -11.57 4.42
CA SER A 196 7.69 -11.13 3.20
C SER A 196 7.69 -9.61 3.06
N ILE A 197 6.58 -8.96 3.42
CA ILE A 197 6.47 -7.50 3.47
C ILE A 197 7.43 -6.93 4.53
N ASN A 198 7.44 -7.51 5.73
CA ASN A 198 8.35 -7.08 6.81
C ASN A 198 9.81 -7.28 6.42
N LEU A 199 10.13 -8.38 5.75
CA LEU A 199 11.47 -8.65 5.24
C LEU A 199 11.86 -7.63 4.15
N PHE A 200 10.96 -7.30 3.22
CA PHE A 200 11.20 -6.27 2.20
C PHE A 200 11.48 -4.92 2.86
N ASP A 201 10.61 -4.47 3.76
CA ASP A 201 10.77 -3.20 4.47
C ASP A 201 12.09 -3.18 5.26
N LYS A 202 12.47 -4.31 5.86
CA LYS A 202 13.76 -4.43 6.54
C LYS A 202 14.93 -4.33 5.58
N ILE A 203 14.94 -5.03 4.45
CA ILE A 203 15.98 -4.91 3.40
C ILE A 203 16.09 -3.47 2.93
N VAL A 204 14.98 -2.85 2.56
CA VAL A 204 14.92 -1.46 2.09
C VAL A 204 15.45 -0.49 3.16
N SER A 205 15.15 -0.73 4.44
CA SER A 205 15.67 0.08 5.54
C SER A 205 17.20 0.03 5.71
N THR A 206 17.88 -0.95 5.11
CA THR A 206 19.35 -1.07 5.16
C THR A 206 20.06 -0.39 4.01
N ILE A 207 19.33 0.13 3.01
CA ILE A 207 19.92 0.77 1.84
C ILE A 207 20.75 1.99 2.26
N ARG A 208 21.95 2.10 1.69
CA ARG A 208 22.82 3.27 1.79
C ARG A 208 23.32 3.62 0.39
N PHE A 209 23.29 4.90 0.06
CA PHE A 209 23.91 5.45 -1.14
C PHE A 209 25.22 6.12 -0.76
N LYS A 210 26.29 5.78 -1.47
CA LYS A 210 27.60 6.45 -1.38
C LYS A 210 27.62 7.70 -2.24
#